data_AF-L1P5S6-F1
#
_entry.id   AF-L1P5S6-F1
#
_cell.length_a   1.000
_cell.length_b   1.000
_cell.length_c   1.000
_cell.angle_alpha   90.00
_cell.angle_beta   90.00
_cell.angle_gamma   90.00
#
_symmetry.space_group_name_H-M   'P 1'
#
loop_
_entity.id
_entity.type
_entity.pdbx_description
1 polymer ?
#
loop_
_entity_poly.entity_id
_entity_poly.type
_entity_poly.pdbx_seq_one_letter_code
_entity_poly.pdbx_strand_id
1 'polypeptide(L)'
;MGELWEECNTEIESLVETLPDIKNKSFYDTKPDIEAFISYITLIEKTADENKASELKKGREELEKKIRELCTLTLQKDKAPHIDFLNKITARKNNDSRVQIFTTNYDTLFEQAANEAGFVIIDGFSFTQPREFSGRWFDLDIVNREKNTIETRGEFYFKSISLL
;
A
#
# COMPACT_ATOMS: atom_id res chain seq x y z
N MET A 1 0.61 -15.43 10.05
CA MET A 1 -0.11 -16.12 8.96
C MET A 1 -1.41 -16.76 9.43
N GLY A 2 -1.50 -17.33 10.65
CA GLY A 2 -2.77 -17.84 11.19
C GLY A 2 -3.81 -16.75 11.50
N GLU A 3 -3.36 -15.56 11.90
CA GLU A 3 -4.26 -14.44 12.29
C GLU A 3 -5.20 -14.00 11.16
N LEU A 4 -4.70 -13.89 9.91
CA LEU A 4 -5.52 -13.48 8.77
C LEU A 4 -6.62 -14.51 8.43
N TRP A 5 -6.30 -15.80 8.60
CA TRP A 5 -7.27 -16.88 8.39
C TRP A 5 -8.36 -16.86 9.47
N GLU A 6 -7.98 -16.64 10.73
CA GLU A 6 -8.92 -16.52 11.84
C GLU A 6 -9.85 -15.32 11.67
N GLU A 7 -9.32 -14.17 11.24
CA GLU A 7 -10.11 -12.96 11.02
C GLU A 7 -11.08 -13.05 9.82
N CYS A 8 -10.77 -13.89 8.84
CA CYS A 8 -11.62 -14.16 7.68
C CYS A 8 -12.50 -15.43 7.83
N ASN A 9 -12.54 -16.04 9.02
CA ASN A 9 -13.17 -17.35 9.18
C ASN A 9 -14.67 -17.35 8.83
N THR A 10 -15.38 -16.25 9.05
CA THR A 10 -16.82 -16.15 8.76
C THR A 10 -17.10 -16.26 7.25
N GLU A 11 -16.35 -15.52 6.45
CA GLU A 11 -16.44 -15.51 4.99
C GLU A 11 -15.96 -16.84 4.41
N ILE A 12 -14.90 -17.41 4.99
CA ILE A 12 -14.37 -18.72 4.63
C ILE A 12 -15.43 -19.81 4.89
N GLU A 13 -16.10 -19.80 6.05
CA GLU A 13 -17.14 -20.76 6.39
C GLU A 13 -18.34 -20.69 5.44
N SER A 14 -18.79 -19.48 5.06
CA SER A 14 -19.85 -19.29 4.07
C SER A 14 -19.51 -19.90 2.69
N LEU A 15 -18.24 -19.75 2.26
CA LEU A 15 -17.74 -20.37 1.03
C LEU A 15 -17.63 -21.90 1.14
N VAL A 16 -17.28 -22.42 2.32
CA VAL A 16 -17.19 -23.87 2.57
C VAL A 16 -18.57 -24.53 2.67
N GLU A 17 -19.60 -23.85 3.16
CA GLU A 17 -20.98 -24.36 3.12
C GLU A 17 -21.45 -24.62 1.68
N THR A 18 -20.99 -23.78 0.75
CA THR A 18 -21.25 -23.92 -0.69
C THR A 18 -20.46 -25.09 -1.30
N LEU A 19 -19.34 -25.49 -0.67
CA LEU A 19 -18.39 -26.48 -1.17
C LEU A 19 -17.87 -27.39 -0.03
N PRO A 20 -18.64 -28.42 0.37
CA PRO A 20 -18.32 -29.23 1.55
C PRO A 20 -17.03 -30.05 1.43
N ASP A 21 -16.56 -30.35 0.22
CA ASP A 21 -15.34 -31.15 -0.03
C ASP A 21 -14.03 -30.42 0.32
N ILE A 22 -14.11 -29.13 0.64
CA ILE A 22 -12.94 -28.27 0.89
C ILE A 22 -12.22 -28.63 2.20
N LYS A 23 -12.94 -29.03 3.25
CA LYS A 23 -12.37 -29.26 4.59
C LYS A 23 -11.34 -30.40 4.64
N ASN A 24 -11.32 -31.27 3.63
CA ASN A 24 -10.40 -32.41 3.53
C ASN A 24 -9.10 -32.09 2.78
N LYS A 25 -8.93 -30.86 2.30
CA LYS A 25 -7.76 -30.47 1.51
C LYS A 25 -6.60 -30.02 2.40
N SER A 26 -5.38 -30.22 1.90
CA SER A 26 -4.14 -29.90 2.63
C SER A 26 -3.98 -28.44 3.05
N PHE A 27 -4.74 -27.52 2.43
CA PHE A 27 -4.73 -26.09 2.80
C PHE A 27 -5.64 -25.74 4.00
N TYR A 28 -6.42 -26.71 4.51
CA TYR A 28 -7.20 -26.63 5.77
C TYR A 28 -6.52 -27.36 6.94
N ASP A 29 -5.30 -27.86 6.74
CA ASP A 29 -4.56 -28.59 7.78
C ASP A 29 -4.04 -27.63 8.87
N THR A 30 -3.25 -28.14 9.81
CA THR A 30 -2.61 -27.46 10.95
C THR A 30 -1.93 -26.12 10.64
N LYS A 31 -1.62 -25.83 9.38
CA LYS A 31 -1.20 -24.50 8.92
C LYS A 31 -2.09 -24.06 7.75
N PRO A 32 -3.18 -23.33 8.02
CA PRO A 32 -4.08 -22.91 6.97
C PRO A 32 -3.41 -21.91 6.02
N ASP A 33 -3.70 -22.05 4.72
CA ASP A 33 -3.13 -21.25 3.64
C ASP A 33 -4.25 -20.56 2.83
N ILE A 34 -4.41 -19.25 3.08
CA ILE A 34 -5.45 -18.44 2.45
C ILE A 34 -5.22 -18.24 0.95
N GLU A 35 -3.96 -18.20 0.49
CA GLU A 35 -3.62 -18.03 -0.92
C GLU A 35 -3.97 -19.30 -1.71
N ALA A 36 -3.66 -20.46 -1.13
CA ALA A 36 -4.05 -21.75 -1.69
C ALA A 36 -5.59 -21.90 -1.73
N PHE A 37 -6.30 -21.43 -0.70
CA PHE A 37 -7.76 -21.44 -0.67
C PHE A 37 -8.38 -20.58 -1.78
N ILE A 38 -7.92 -19.34 -1.94
CA ILE A 38 -8.41 -18.43 -3.01
C ILE A 38 -8.12 -19.03 -4.39
N SER A 39 -6.91 -19.56 -4.59
CA SER A 39 -6.53 -20.21 -5.85
C SER A 39 -7.44 -21.38 -6.19
N TYR A 40 -7.81 -22.17 -5.18
CA TYR A 40 -8.73 -23.30 -5.33
C TYR A 40 -10.14 -22.85 -5.70
N ILE A 41 -10.67 -21.80 -5.04
CA ILE A 41 -11.98 -21.23 -5.39
C ILE A 41 -11.98 -20.73 -6.83
N THR A 42 -10.93 -20.02 -7.26
CA THR A 42 -10.80 -19.54 -8.64
C THR A 42 -10.78 -20.69 -9.66
N LEU A 43 -10.23 -21.85 -9.31
CA LEU A 43 -10.27 -23.04 -10.15
C LEU A 43 -11.69 -23.62 -10.26
N ILE A 44 -12.41 -23.71 -9.14
CA ILE A 44 -13.80 -24.19 -9.13
C ILE A 44 -14.71 -23.24 -9.91
N GLU A 45 -14.56 -21.93 -9.72
CA GLU A 45 -15.29 -20.89 -10.46
C GLU A 45 -15.22 -21.12 -11.98
N LYS A 46 -14.07 -21.56 -12.51
CA LYS A 46 -13.87 -21.83 -13.94
C LYS A 46 -14.47 -23.14 -14.44
N THR A 47 -14.81 -24.07 -13.54
CA THR A 47 -15.28 -25.43 -13.89
C THR A 47 -16.73 -25.69 -13.48
N ALA A 48 -17.33 -24.79 -12.68
CA ALA A 48 -18.68 -24.92 -12.16
C ALA A 48 -19.76 -24.40 -13.13
N ASP A 49 -21.01 -24.77 -12.88
CA ASP A 49 -22.20 -24.24 -13.56
C ASP A 49 -22.36 -22.73 -13.32
N GLU A 50 -22.96 -21.99 -14.26
CA GLU A 50 -23.08 -20.51 -14.22
C GLU A 50 -23.65 -19.97 -12.90
N ASN A 51 -24.66 -20.64 -12.33
CA ASN A 51 -25.29 -20.21 -11.07
C ASN A 51 -24.31 -20.34 -9.88
N LYS A 52 -23.57 -21.45 -9.80
CA LYS A 52 -22.59 -21.69 -8.72
C LYS A 52 -21.35 -20.81 -8.90
N ALA A 53 -20.92 -20.57 -10.13
CA ALA A 53 -19.81 -19.68 -10.42
C ALA A 53 -20.10 -18.23 -9.97
N SER A 54 -21.34 -17.75 -10.19
CA SER A 54 -21.76 -16.41 -9.76
C SER A 54 -21.76 -16.25 -8.23
N GLU A 55 -22.23 -17.26 -7.49
CA GLU A 55 -22.22 -17.24 -6.01
C GLU A 55 -20.78 -17.28 -5.45
N LEU A 56 -19.94 -18.18 -5.96
CA LEU A 56 -18.53 -18.29 -5.53
C LEU A 56 -17.73 -17.02 -5.84
N LYS A 57 -18.01 -16.38 -6.99
CA LYS A 57 -17.37 -15.12 -7.36
C LYS A 57 -17.69 -14.01 -6.37
N LYS A 58 -18.95 -13.88 -5.94
CA LYS A 58 -19.35 -12.89 -4.93
C LYS A 58 -18.63 -13.13 -3.60
N GLY A 59 -18.63 -14.36 -3.10
CA GLY A 59 -17.93 -14.69 -1.85
C GLY A 59 -16.42 -14.48 -1.95
N ARG A 60 -15.81 -14.77 -3.10
CA ARG A 60 -14.39 -14.46 -3.35
C ARG A 60 -14.11 -12.96 -3.31
N GLU A 61 -14.93 -12.14 -3.95
CA GLU A 61 -14.78 -10.68 -3.95
C GLU A 61 -14.94 -10.09 -2.54
N GLU A 62 -15.86 -10.61 -1.74
CA GLU A 62 -16.04 -10.23 -0.33
C GLU A 62 -14.82 -10.60 0.53
N LEU A 63 -14.31 -11.82 0.38
CA LEU A 63 -13.10 -12.27 1.06
C LEU A 63 -11.88 -11.43 0.65
N GLU A 64 -11.68 -11.18 -0.65
CA GLU A 64 -10.60 -10.34 -1.17
C GLU A 64 -10.70 -8.90 -0.63
N LYS A 65 -11.92 -8.36 -0.53
CA LYS A 65 -12.16 -7.05 0.06
C LYS A 65 -11.76 -7.03 1.54
N LYS A 66 -12.14 -8.05 2.31
CA LYS A 66 -11.77 -8.16 3.72
C LYS A 66 -10.27 -8.27 3.91
N ILE A 67 -9.61 -9.13 3.14
CA ILE A 67 -8.15 -9.26 3.15
C ILE A 67 -7.49 -7.92 2.82
N ARG A 68 -7.99 -7.21 1.81
CA ARG A 68 -7.48 -5.87 1.47
C ARG A 68 -7.61 -4.92 2.66
N GLU A 69 -8.77 -4.88 3.33
CA GLU A 69 -8.98 -4.02 4.51
C GLU A 69 -8.00 -4.36 5.63
N LEU A 70 -7.79 -5.64 5.94
CA LEU A 70 -6.88 -6.10 6.99
C LEU A 70 -5.40 -5.85 6.66
N CYS A 71 -5.02 -6.00 5.39
CA CYS A 71 -3.67 -5.74 4.92
C CYS A 71 -3.42 -4.26 4.58
N THR A 72 -4.43 -3.39 4.65
CA THR A 72 -4.24 -1.95 4.44
C THR A 72 -3.60 -1.34 5.67
N LEU A 73 -2.33 -1.01 5.55
CA LEU A 73 -1.59 -0.32 6.60
C LEU A 73 -1.97 1.15 6.65
N THR A 74 -2.35 1.63 7.82
CA THR A 74 -2.64 3.04 8.07
C THR A 74 -1.64 3.60 9.07
N LEU A 75 -1.20 4.84 8.83
CA LEU A 75 -0.27 5.52 9.70
C LEU A 75 -0.89 5.74 11.09
N GLN A 76 -0.20 5.26 12.13
CA GLN A 76 -0.60 5.45 13.52
C GLN A 76 -0.35 6.90 13.95
N LYS A 77 -1.37 7.77 13.90
CA LYS A 77 -1.23 9.21 14.16
C LYS A 77 -0.68 9.55 15.54
N ASP A 78 -1.06 8.80 16.57
CA ASP A 78 -0.66 9.08 17.97
C ASP A 78 0.80 8.74 18.26
N LYS A 79 1.38 7.80 17.50
CA LYS A 79 2.76 7.35 17.59
C LYS A 79 3.25 7.03 16.19
N ALA A 80 3.54 8.07 15.40
CA ALA A 80 4.00 7.92 14.02
C ALA A 80 5.54 7.96 13.96
N PRO A 81 6.25 6.83 14.21
CA PRO A 81 7.71 6.82 14.19
C PRO A 81 8.27 7.22 12.83
N HIS A 82 7.53 6.95 11.75
CA HIS A 82 7.90 7.38 10.40
C HIS A 82 7.96 8.90 10.30
N ILE A 83 7.03 9.65 10.90
CA ILE A 83 7.07 11.12 10.91
C ILE A 83 8.32 11.62 11.66
N ASP A 84 8.59 11.07 12.84
CA ASP A 84 9.77 11.43 13.63
C ASP A 84 11.06 11.11 12.90
N PHE A 85 11.10 9.97 12.21
CA PHE A 85 12.21 9.55 11.37
C PHE A 85 12.44 10.53 10.22
N LEU A 86 11.38 10.87 9.46
CA LEU A 86 11.47 11.82 8.35
C LEU A 86 11.94 13.20 8.82
N ASN A 87 11.42 13.70 9.95
CA ASN A 87 11.85 14.97 10.52
C ASN A 87 13.33 14.95 10.93
N LYS A 88 13.83 13.84 11.50
CA LYS A 88 15.24 13.71 11.90
C LYS A 88 16.19 13.67 10.71
N ILE A 89 15.89 12.87 9.69
CA ILE A 89 16.79 12.69 8.55
C ILE A 89 16.80 13.90 7.61
N THR A 90 15.74 14.71 7.62
CA THR A 90 15.61 15.95 6.81
C THR A 90 16.06 17.20 7.55
N ALA A 91 16.36 17.12 8.85
CA ALA A 91 16.96 18.21 9.63
C ALA A 91 18.46 18.39 9.31
N ARG A 92 18.78 18.61 8.04
CA ARG A 92 20.15 18.82 7.52
C ARG A 92 20.28 20.23 6.93
N LYS A 93 21.49 20.63 6.56
CA LYS A 93 21.69 21.95 5.94
C LYS A 93 21.11 21.93 4.52
N ASN A 94 20.55 23.05 4.08
CA ASN A 94 19.94 23.17 2.74
C ASN A 94 20.92 22.93 1.58
N ASN A 95 22.24 23.00 1.82
CA ASN A 95 23.27 22.70 0.82
C ASN A 95 23.62 21.20 0.72
N ASP A 96 23.16 20.36 1.66
CA ASP A 96 23.41 18.93 1.60
C ASP A 96 22.50 18.27 0.57
N SER A 97 22.95 17.13 0.01
CA SER A 97 22.11 16.36 -0.91
C SER A 97 20.79 15.96 -0.23
N ARG A 98 19.72 15.88 -1.03
CA ARG A 98 18.40 15.49 -0.53
C ARG A 98 18.41 14.10 0.09
N VAL A 99 17.45 13.90 0.99
CA VAL A 99 17.14 12.57 1.50
C VAL A 99 16.50 11.78 0.37
N GLN A 100 17.14 10.66 0.04
CA GLN A 100 16.57 9.63 -0.81
C GLN A 100 16.30 8.43 0.09
N ILE A 101 15.04 7.99 0.14
CA ILE A 101 14.64 6.80 0.90
C ILE A 101 14.31 5.74 -0.13
N PHE A 102 15.04 4.64 -0.05
CA PHE A 102 14.70 3.44 -0.81
C PHE A 102 13.74 2.62 0.04
N THR A 103 12.52 2.47 -0.42
CA THR A 103 11.50 1.66 0.25
C THR A 103 11.15 0.47 -0.62
N THR A 104 10.60 -0.58 -0.03
CA THR A 104 9.93 -1.56 -0.88
C THR A 104 8.71 -0.87 -1.50
N ASN A 105 8.40 -1.21 -2.74
CA ASN A 105 7.28 -0.72 -3.55
C ASN A 105 5.88 -0.99 -2.95
N TYR A 106 5.80 -1.44 -1.70
CA TYR A 106 4.59 -1.75 -0.95
C TYR A 106 4.48 -0.96 0.37
N ASP A 107 5.51 -0.18 0.75
CA ASP A 107 5.50 0.58 1.99
C ASP A 107 4.86 1.96 1.81
N THR A 108 3.55 2.01 1.97
CA THR A 108 2.80 3.28 1.92
C THR A 108 2.94 4.11 3.20
N LEU A 109 3.56 3.60 4.28
CA LEU A 109 3.63 4.32 5.55
C LEU A 109 4.54 5.55 5.46
N PHE A 110 5.62 5.48 4.69
CA PHE A 110 6.47 6.65 4.43
C PHE A 110 5.76 7.71 3.60
N GLU A 111 4.96 7.32 2.61
CA GLU A 111 4.15 8.25 1.83
C GLU A 111 3.08 8.93 2.70
N GLN A 112 2.36 8.14 3.50
CA GLN A 112 1.37 8.64 4.44
C GLN A 112 2.00 9.59 5.46
N ALA A 113 3.16 9.22 6.03
CA ALA A 113 3.89 10.05 6.98
C ALA A 113 4.42 11.34 6.36
N ALA A 114 4.96 11.27 5.13
CA ALA A 114 5.43 12.42 4.39
C ALA A 114 4.27 13.40 4.11
N ASN A 115 3.12 12.90 3.66
CA ASN A 115 1.92 13.71 3.43
C ASN A 115 1.43 14.38 4.72
N GLU A 116 1.33 13.65 5.84
CA GLU A 116 0.88 14.23 7.13
C GLU A 116 1.88 15.27 7.66
N ALA A 117 3.19 15.07 7.45
CA ALA A 117 4.24 15.98 7.90
C ALA A 117 4.56 17.12 6.90
N GLY A 118 3.84 17.20 5.78
CA GLY A 118 3.98 18.27 4.78
C GLY A 118 5.22 18.17 3.90
N PHE A 119 5.76 16.97 3.70
CA PHE A 119 6.83 16.71 2.75
C PHE A 119 6.28 16.57 1.33
N VAL A 120 7.01 17.11 0.36
CA VAL A 120 6.79 16.87 -1.05
C VAL A 120 7.48 15.56 -1.44
N ILE A 121 6.70 14.59 -1.92
CA ILE A 121 7.18 13.28 -2.30
C ILE A 121 7.53 13.28 -3.79
N ILE A 122 8.70 12.73 -4.13
CA ILE A 122 9.14 12.49 -5.51
C ILE A 122 9.24 10.98 -5.70
N ASP A 123 8.20 10.39 -6.29
CA ASP A 123 7.97 8.94 -6.44
C ASP A 123 8.06 8.47 -7.90
N GLY A 124 8.46 9.35 -8.83
CA GLY A 124 8.54 9.01 -10.26
C GLY A 124 7.20 9.05 -11.00
N PHE A 125 6.12 9.52 -10.36
CA PHE A 125 4.83 9.74 -10.99
C PHE A 125 4.59 11.22 -11.32
N SER A 126 3.80 11.46 -12.37
CA SER A 126 3.36 12.81 -12.71
C SER A 126 2.53 13.47 -11.59
N PHE A 127 2.57 14.80 -11.55
CA PHE A 127 1.80 15.63 -10.61
C PHE A 127 0.35 15.89 -11.07
N THR A 128 -0.07 15.32 -12.20
CA THR A 128 -1.41 15.47 -12.79
C THR A 128 -2.23 14.20 -12.58
N GLN A 129 -3.57 14.32 -12.60
CA GLN A 129 -4.47 13.16 -12.58
C GLN A 129 -4.95 12.85 -14.01
N PRO A 130 -4.88 11.58 -14.49
CA PRO A 130 -4.30 10.41 -13.83
C PRO A 130 -2.77 10.49 -13.71
N ARG A 131 -2.23 9.95 -12.60
CA ARG A 131 -0.78 9.91 -12.36
C ARG A 131 -0.13 8.87 -13.28
N GLU A 132 0.90 9.27 -14.02
CA GLU A 132 1.64 8.41 -14.95
C GLU A 132 3.10 8.28 -14.51
N PHE A 133 3.60 7.06 -14.46
CA PHE A 133 4.99 6.77 -14.13
C PHE A 133 5.92 7.12 -15.29
N SER A 134 7.03 7.79 -14.99
CA SER A 134 8.15 7.97 -15.92
C SER A 134 9.43 8.21 -15.11
N GLY A 135 10.51 7.53 -15.46
CA GLY A 135 11.80 7.70 -14.79
C GLY A 135 12.30 9.15 -14.76
N ARG A 136 11.87 9.97 -15.73
CA ARG A 136 12.21 11.40 -15.79
C ARG A 136 11.66 12.20 -14.61
N TRP A 137 10.58 11.74 -13.96
CA TRP A 137 10.00 12.43 -12.80
C TRP A 137 10.87 12.26 -11.54
N PHE A 138 11.74 11.24 -11.46
CA PHE A 138 12.68 11.08 -10.32
C PHE A 138 13.77 12.14 -10.29
N ASP A 139 14.17 12.63 -11.47
CA ASP A 139 15.22 13.65 -11.60
C ASP A 139 14.69 15.07 -11.34
N LEU A 140 13.37 15.23 -11.14
CA LEU A 140 12.79 16.53 -10.89
C LEU A 140 13.07 17.03 -9.48
N ASP A 141 13.05 18.34 -9.37
CA ASP A 141 13.25 19.05 -8.13
C ASP A 141 12.23 20.18 -7.99
N ILE A 142 11.69 20.32 -6.78
CA ILE A 142 10.72 21.37 -6.43
C ILE A 142 11.41 22.35 -5.49
N VAL A 143 11.69 23.53 -6.03
CA VAL A 143 12.30 24.66 -5.31
C VAL A 143 11.28 25.77 -5.09
N ASN A 144 11.26 26.38 -3.91
CA ASN A 144 10.52 27.61 -3.67
C ASN A 144 11.40 28.81 -4.02
N ARG A 145 10.90 29.67 -4.91
CA ARG A 145 11.53 30.95 -5.24
C ARG A 145 10.60 32.06 -4.79
N GLU A 146 10.96 32.75 -3.71
CA GLU A 146 10.22 33.93 -3.29
C GLU A 146 10.33 35.02 -4.37
N LYS A 147 9.19 35.45 -4.93
CA LYS A 147 9.14 36.45 -6.02
C LYS A 147 9.22 37.91 -5.53
N ASN A 148 9.32 38.17 -4.22
CA ASN A 148 8.97 39.48 -3.64
C ASN A 148 10.09 40.25 -2.92
N THR A 149 11.38 39.92 -3.04
CA THR A 149 12.43 40.81 -2.52
C THR A 149 13.67 40.79 -3.40
N ILE A 150 14.03 41.97 -3.91
CA ILE A 150 15.06 42.18 -4.94
C ILE A 150 16.49 41.93 -4.38
N GLU A 151 16.66 41.74 -3.06
CA GLU A 151 17.99 41.78 -2.41
C GLU A 151 18.42 40.57 -1.57
N THR A 152 17.68 39.45 -1.57
CA THR A 152 18.22 38.21 -0.95
C THR A 152 17.88 37.00 -1.81
N ARG A 153 18.80 36.64 -2.72
CA ARG A 153 18.72 35.41 -3.51
C ARG A 153 18.99 34.20 -2.60
N GLY A 154 18.01 33.81 -1.80
CA GLY A 154 17.92 32.49 -1.22
C GLY A 154 16.92 31.67 -2.03
N GLU A 155 17.37 30.65 -2.75
CA GLU A 155 16.45 29.59 -3.17
C GLU A 155 16.16 28.74 -1.93
N PHE A 156 14.89 28.61 -1.55
CA PHE A 156 14.49 27.80 -0.41
C PHE A 156 13.93 26.48 -0.93
N TYR A 157 14.50 25.38 -0.48
CA TYR A 157 13.99 24.07 -0.84
C TYR A 157 12.78 23.74 0.02
N PHE A 158 11.73 23.19 -0.59
CA PHE A 158 10.68 22.55 0.18
C PHE A 158 11.25 21.36 0.94
N LYS A 159 10.62 21.01 2.05
CA LYS A 159 10.80 19.70 2.67
C LYS A 159 10.41 18.65 1.61
N SER A 160 11.38 18.01 0.98
CA SER A 160 11.13 17.01 -0.05
C SER A 160 11.95 15.74 0.15
N ILE A 161 11.36 14.62 -0.24
CA ILE A 161 11.94 13.29 -0.11
C ILE A 161 11.68 12.54 -1.40
N SER A 162 12.72 11.94 -1.96
CA SER A 162 12.56 10.98 -3.06
C SER A 162 12.30 9.60 -2.49
N LEU A 163 11.21 8.97 -2.90
CA LEU A 163 10.90 7.58 -2.60
C LEU A 163 11.25 6.75 -3.83
N LEU A 164 12.24 5.85 -3.68
CA LEU A 164 12.80 5.01 -4.73
C LEU A 164 12.52 3.54 -4.46
#